data_AF-A0A8S1L1T6-F1
#
_entry.id   AF-A0A8S1L1T6-F1
#
_cell.length_a   1.000
_cell.length_b   1.000
_cell.length_c   1.000
_cell.angle_alpha   90.00
_cell.angle_beta   90.00
_cell.angle_gamma   90.00
#
_symmetry.space_group_name_H-M   'P 1'
#
loop_
_entity.id
_entity.type
_entity.pdbx_description
1 polymer ?
#
loop_
_entity_poly.entity_id
_entity_poly.type
_entity_poly.pdbx_seq_one_letter_code
_entity_poly.pdbx_strand_id
1 'polypeptide(L)'
;MNQQIVSNSIQEINHYNRVLEGNKRYVAKKLTEDPNYFVTLSKGQSPKYLLIGCSDSRAPPNELTETDPGEIFIHRNIANLVIPTDLNLNCVIQYAVEHLHIHNIVVMGHTCCGGVKAAMAQDSVGGLLDLWLNQIKLVYEKHADLIESFVDENDKVNCLSQLNVRAQVMNIWKNPIVQKAWQKGNPVMVHGWLFRVETGYIEELLIDQQTPEEMCKVYALKFKLESEKQLSKHVSPTGSPKNNAKKRFQNMQRKIIDHIKQLKENKIDDQEGENKEIGGFIESSKDL
;
A
#
# COMPACT_ATOMS: atom_id res chain seq x y z
N MET A 1 -13.81 35.79 -26.88
CA MET A 1 -13.62 34.33 -27.03
C MET A 1 -12.20 33.97 -27.51
N ASN A 2 -11.72 34.48 -28.65
CA ASN A 2 -10.36 34.16 -29.15
C ASN A 2 -9.19 34.62 -28.25
N GLN A 3 -9.25 35.81 -27.63
CA GLN A 3 -8.20 36.27 -26.71
C GLN A 3 -8.12 35.45 -25.40
N GLN A 4 -9.26 34.92 -24.95
CA GLN A 4 -9.33 34.09 -23.75
C GLN A 4 -8.80 32.67 -24.00
N ILE A 5 -9.07 32.12 -25.20
CA ILE A 5 -8.48 30.85 -25.63
C ILE A 5 -6.96 30.97 -25.76
N VAL A 6 -6.47 32.05 -26.38
CA VAL A 6 -5.02 32.28 -26.55
C VAL A 6 -4.32 32.47 -25.20
N SER A 7 -4.90 33.23 -24.28
CA SER A 7 -4.33 33.42 -22.93
C SER A 7 -4.31 32.15 -22.10
N ASN A 8 -5.37 31.33 -22.14
CA ASN A 8 -5.40 30.03 -21.49
C ASN A 8 -4.33 29.09 -22.06
N SER A 9 -4.17 29.04 -23.39
CA SER A 9 -3.13 28.22 -24.04
C SER A 9 -1.71 28.66 -23.67
N ILE A 10 -1.47 29.97 -23.55
CA ILE A 10 -0.17 30.51 -23.12
C ILE A 10 0.09 30.14 -21.64
N GLN A 11 -0.91 30.21 -20.78
CA GLN A 11 -0.79 29.80 -19.39
C GLN A 11 -0.47 28.30 -19.27
N GLU A 12 -1.15 27.44 -20.01
CA GLU A 12 -0.87 25.99 -20.10
C GLU A 12 0.60 25.73 -20.51
N ILE A 13 1.09 26.41 -21.54
CA ILE A 13 2.49 26.30 -21.97
C ILE A 13 3.46 26.74 -20.87
N ASN A 14 3.14 27.81 -20.15
CA ASN A 14 3.96 28.28 -19.03
C ASN A 14 3.96 27.28 -17.87
N HIS A 15 2.82 26.65 -17.57
CA HIS A 15 2.73 25.58 -16.58
C HIS A 15 3.57 24.36 -16.98
N TYR A 16 3.49 23.94 -18.24
CA TYR A 16 4.32 22.86 -18.78
C TYR A 16 5.81 23.15 -18.66
N ASN A 17 6.24 24.33 -19.13
CA ASN A 17 7.65 24.74 -19.07
C ASN A 17 8.15 24.84 -17.63
N ARG A 18 7.31 25.31 -16.69
CA ARG A 18 7.64 25.36 -15.27
C ARG A 18 8.03 23.99 -14.71
N VAL A 19 7.37 22.92 -15.11
CA VAL A 19 7.67 21.55 -14.66
C VAL A 19 9.04 21.09 -15.18
N LEU A 20 9.36 21.35 -16.45
CA LEU A 20 10.66 21.02 -17.03
C LEU A 20 11.80 21.83 -16.40
N GLU A 21 11.60 23.12 -16.16
CA GLU A 21 12.56 23.94 -15.42
C GLU A 21 12.69 23.48 -13.96
N GLY A 22 11.61 22.97 -13.37
CA GLY A 22 11.63 22.28 -12.09
C GLY A 22 12.55 21.06 -12.07
N ASN A 23 12.49 20.23 -13.12
CA ASN A 23 13.39 19.08 -13.27
C ASN A 23 14.86 19.52 -13.32
N LYS A 24 15.21 20.57 -14.08
CA LYS A 24 16.59 21.09 -14.11
C LYS A 24 17.08 21.49 -12.72
N ARG A 25 16.24 22.18 -11.95
CA ARG A 25 16.56 22.55 -10.55
C ARG A 25 16.69 21.32 -9.65
N TYR A 26 15.82 20.32 -9.81
CA TYR A 26 15.90 19.05 -9.08
C TYR A 26 17.22 18.32 -9.35
N VAL A 27 17.63 18.20 -10.62
CA VAL A 27 18.90 17.58 -11.03
C VAL A 27 20.09 18.32 -10.42
N ALA A 28 20.11 19.65 -10.52
CA ALA A 28 21.20 20.46 -9.95
C ALA A 28 21.31 20.30 -8.44
N LYS A 29 20.16 20.30 -7.73
CA LYS A 29 20.11 20.06 -6.28
C LYS A 29 20.67 18.69 -5.92
N LYS A 30 20.20 17.63 -6.59
CA LYS A 30 20.65 16.25 -6.31
C LYS A 30 22.13 16.01 -6.61
N LEU A 31 22.66 16.58 -7.68
CA LEU A 31 24.10 16.49 -7.99
C LEU A 31 24.99 17.31 -7.06
N THR A 32 24.44 18.36 -6.43
CA THR A 32 25.14 19.12 -5.39
C THR A 32 25.20 18.32 -4.09
N GLU A 33 24.13 17.60 -3.75
CA GLU A 33 24.07 16.69 -2.59
C GLU A 33 24.96 15.45 -2.79
N ASP A 34 24.86 14.81 -3.96
CA ASP A 34 25.66 13.65 -4.34
C ASP A 34 26.01 13.70 -5.85
N PRO A 35 27.28 13.94 -6.23
CA PRO A 35 27.71 13.97 -7.62
C PRO A 35 27.48 12.64 -8.38
N ASN A 36 27.37 11.52 -7.66
CA ASN A 36 27.14 10.20 -8.23
C ASN A 36 25.66 9.79 -8.23
N TYR A 37 24.75 10.65 -7.79
CA TYR A 37 23.34 10.30 -7.57
C TYR A 37 22.70 9.58 -8.77
N PHE A 38 22.77 10.17 -9.96
CA PHE A 38 22.18 9.58 -11.17
C PHE A 38 22.98 8.38 -11.72
N VAL A 39 24.28 8.30 -11.42
CA VAL A 39 25.10 7.12 -11.75
C VAL A 39 24.68 5.94 -10.90
N THR A 40 24.38 6.16 -9.61
CA THR A 40 23.83 5.13 -8.73
C THR A 40 22.41 4.77 -9.14
N LEU A 41 21.55 5.76 -9.37
CA LEU A 41 20.14 5.56 -9.77
C LEU A 41 19.99 4.74 -11.06
N SER A 42 20.90 4.91 -12.02
CA SER A 42 20.84 4.19 -13.30
C SER A 42 21.26 2.72 -13.24
N LYS A 43 21.83 2.24 -12.12
CA LYS A 43 22.26 0.84 -11.94
C LYS A 43 21.11 -0.13 -11.68
N GLY A 44 19.88 0.37 -11.55
CA GLY A 44 18.67 -0.43 -11.39
C GLY A 44 18.02 -0.24 -10.03
N GLN A 45 16.99 -1.05 -9.76
CA GLN A 45 16.16 -0.98 -8.56
C GLN A 45 16.08 -2.35 -7.88
N SER A 46 15.97 -2.37 -6.56
CA SER A 46 15.69 -3.58 -5.77
C SER A 46 14.60 -3.30 -4.73
N PRO A 47 13.39 -2.94 -5.18
CA PRO A 47 12.32 -2.51 -4.28
C PRO A 47 11.98 -3.62 -3.30
N LYS A 48 11.69 -3.24 -2.06
CA LYS A 48 11.28 -4.18 -1.00
C LYS A 48 9.76 -4.24 -0.82
N TYR A 49 9.07 -3.26 -1.40
CA TYR A 49 7.63 -3.05 -1.29
C TYR A 49 6.99 -2.85 -2.65
N LEU A 50 5.81 -3.43 -2.85
CA LEU A 50 4.85 -2.99 -3.85
C LEU A 50 3.81 -2.14 -3.12
N LEU A 51 3.64 -0.88 -3.50
CA LEU A 51 2.60 -0.02 -2.98
C LEU A 51 1.50 0.20 -4.02
N ILE A 52 0.27 -0.14 -3.66
CA ILE A 52 -0.95 0.09 -4.43
C ILE A 52 -1.68 1.25 -3.76
N GLY A 53 -1.59 2.43 -4.37
CA GLY A 53 -2.11 3.69 -3.83
C GLY A 53 -3.22 4.30 -4.68
N CYS A 54 -3.86 5.34 -4.16
CA CYS A 54 -4.81 6.13 -4.92
C CYS A 54 -4.09 7.02 -5.94
N SER A 55 -4.69 7.32 -7.09
CA SER A 55 -4.18 8.31 -8.05
C SER A 55 -4.20 9.76 -7.54
N ASP A 56 -4.70 10.03 -6.33
CA ASP A 56 -4.74 11.34 -5.67
C ASP A 56 -3.36 11.97 -5.49
N SER A 57 -3.09 13.10 -6.11
CA SER A 57 -1.74 13.69 -6.22
C SER A 57 -1.08 14.13 -4.91
N ARG A 58 -1.79 14.12 -3.78
CA ARG A 58 -1.31 14.69 -2.50
C ARG A 58 -0.36 13.79 -1.70
N ALA A 59 -0.16 12.54 -2.13
CA ALA A 59 0.56 11.53 -1.35
C ALA A 59 1.65 10.81 -2.17
N PRO A 60 2.78 11.46 -2.49
CA PRO A 60 3.94 10.80 -3.09
C PRO A 60 4.59 9.84 -2.08
N PRO A 61 4.51 8.50 -2.28
CA PRO A 61 4.87 7.55 -1.23
C PRO A 61 6.31 7.66 -0.72
N ASN A 62 7.26 7.92 -1.62
CA ASN A 62 8.67 8.03 -1.25
C ASN A 62 8.95 9.24 -0.36
N GLU A 63 8.24 10.35 -0.55
CA GLU A 63 8.39 11.53 0.31
C GLU A 63 7.77 11.29 1.68
N LEU A 64 6.60 10.63 1.73
CA LEU A 64 5.89 10.32 2.97
C LEU A 64 6.64 9.32 3.87
N THR A 65 7.51 8.49 3.28
CA THR A 65 8.20 7.41 3.99
C THR A 65 9.71 7.61 4.06
N GLU A 66 10.21 8.74 3.55
CA GLU A 66 11.64 9.05 3.45
C GLU A 66 12.47 7.94 2.78
N THR A 67 11.89 7.24 1.80
CA THR A 67 12.58 6.17 1.05
C THR A 67 13.20 6.68 -0.23
N ASP A 68 14.32 6.08 -0.62
CA ASP A 68 15.02 6.41 -1.86
C ASP A 68 14.24 5.95 -3.10
N PRO A 69 14.46 6.61 -4.26
CA PRO A 69 13.93 6.13 -5.53
C PRO A 69 14.37 4.70 -5.82
N GLY A 70 13.42 3.83 -6.17
CA GLY A 70 13.67 2.41 -6.43
C GLY A 70 13.50 1.48 -5.23
N GLU A 71 13.21 2.00 -4.03
CA GLU A 71 12.90 1.18 -2.84
C GLU A 71 11.44 0.72 -2.77
N ILE A 72 10.53 1.50 -3.36
CA ILE A 72 9.10 1.21 -3.46
C ILE A 72 8.72 1.08 -4.94
N PHE A 73 8.14 -0.07 -5.31
CA PHE A 73 7.53 -0.28 -6.61
C PHE A 73 6.06 0.16 -6.54
N ILE A 74 5.65 1.14 -7.34
CA ILE A 74 4.37 1.84 -7.12
C ILE A 74 3.39 1.56 -8.25
N HIS A 75 2.15 1.26 -7.88
CA HIS A 75 0.99 1.30 -8.77
C HIS A 75 -0.08 2.21 -8.18
N ARG A 76 -0.76 2.96 -9.05
CA ARG A 76 -1.80 3.90 -8.64
C ARG A 76 -3.02 3.80 -9.53
N ASN A 77 -4.18 3.72 -8.92
CA ASN A 77 -5.48 3.81 -9.58
C ASN A 77 -6.47 4.59 -8.71
N ILE A 78 -7.65 4.91 -9.24
CA ILE A 78 -8.64 5.69 -8.47
C ILE A 78 -9.11 4.84 -7.29
N ALA A 79 -8.92 5.36 -6.08
CA ALA A 79 -9.29 4.72 -4.81
C ALA A 79 -8.64 3.36 -4.53
N ASN A 80 -7.39 3.16 -5.00
CA ASN A 80 -6.50 2.06 -4.61
C ASN A 80 -7.14 0.67 -4.67
N LEU A 81 -7.93 0.41 -5.71
CA LEU A 81 -8.71 -0.81 -5.87
C LEU A 81 -7.86 -1.97 -6.35
N VAL A 82 -8.21 -3.16 -5.86
CA VAL A 82 -7.68 -4.45 -6.29
C VAL A 82 -8.84 -5.26 -6.87
N ILE A 83 -9.06 -5.08 -8.17
CA ILE A 83 -10.13 -5.78 -8.89
C ILE A 83 -9.56 -7.09 -9.46
N PRO A 84 -10.16 -8.27 -9.16
CA PRO A 84 -9.61 -9.56 -9.58
C PRO A 84 -9.36 -9.69 -11.09
N THR A 85 -10.18 -9.03 -11.90
CA THR A 85 -10.12 -9.05 -13.37
C THR A 85 -9.36 -7.87 -13.98
N ASP A 86 -8.81 -6.95 -13.18
CA ASP A 86 -7.98 -5.85 -13.70
C ASP A 86 -6.63 -6.40 -14.15
N LEU A 87 -6.46 -6.54 -15.46
CA LEU A 87 -5.22 -7.04 -16.05
C LEU A 87 -4.03 -6.13 -15.74
N ASN A 88 -4.23 -4.81 -15.64
CA ASN A 88 -3.16 -3.85 -15.38
C ASN A 88 -2.51 -4.14 -14.03
N LEU A 89 -3.31 -4.08 -12.95
CA LEU A 89 -2.80 -4.37 -11.61
C LEU A 89 -2.27 -5.80 -11.47
N ASN A 90 -2.93 -6.80 -12.08
CA ASN A 90 -2.45 -8.18 -12.01
C ASN A 90 -1.07 -8.37 -12.65
N CYS A 91 -0.78 -7.71 -13.77
CA CYS A 91 0.56 -7.70 -14.37
C CYS A 91 1.60 -7.08 -13.43
N VAL A 92 1.25 -5.98 -12.74
CA VAL A 92 2.13 -5.35 -11.75
C VAL A 92 2.40 -6.29 -10.57
N ILE A 93 1.37 -6.91 -10.01
CA ILE A 93 1.51 -7.87 -8.90
C ILE A 93 2.37 -9.06 -9.32
N GLN A 94 2.17 -9.59 -10.54
CA GLN A 94 2.98 -10.67 -11.07
C GLN A 94 4.45 -10.26 -11.17
N TYR A 95 4.72 -9.09 -11.72
CA TYR A 95 6.08 -8.58 -11.86
C TYR A 95 6.75 -8.36 -10.51
N ALA A 96 6.06 -7.72 -9.57
CA ALA A 96 6.52 -7.51 -8.21
C ALA A 96 6.91 -8.82 -7.50
N VAL A 97 6.03 -9.82 -7.54
CA VAL A 97 6.19 -11.06 -6.78
C VAL A 97 7.14 -12.04 -7.48
N GLU A 98 6.94 -12.28 -8.77
CA GLU A 98 7.68 -13.33 -9.51
C GLU A 98 9.01 -12.84 -10.07
N HIS A 99 9.15 -11.55 -10.43
CA HIS A 99 10.36 -11.01 -11.08
C HIS A 99 11.20 -10.12 -10.18
N LEU A 100 10.59 -9.27 -9.35
CA LEU A 100 11.32 -8.42 -8.39
C LEU A 100 11.52 -9.09 -7.02
N HIS A 101 10.87 -10.22 -6.78
CA HIS A 101 10.91 -10.96 -5.51
C HIS A 101 10.53 -10.09 -4.31
N ILE A 102 9.54 -9.22 -4.49
CA ILE A 102 8.97 -8.41 -3.42
C ILE A 102 8.19 -9.30 -2.46
N HIS A 103 8.44 -9.12 -1.15
CA HIS A 103 7.77 -9.87 -0.08
C HIS A 103 6.72 -9.04 0.66
N ASN A 104 6.63 -7.74 0.41
CA ASN A 104 5.68 -6.84 1.06
C ASN A 104 4.82 -6.15 0.01
N ILE A 105 3.51 -6.33 0.11
CA ILE A 105 2.54 -5.56 -0.67
C ILE A 105 1.77 -4.67 0.30
N VAL A 106 1.64 -3.39 -0.02
CA VAL A 106 0.92 -2.39 0.76
C VAL A 106 -0.25 -1.90 -0.08
N VAL A 107 -1.46 -1.96 0.48
CA VAL A 107 -2.58 -1.18 -0.04
C VAL A 107 -2.69 0.09 0.79
N MET A 108 -2.47 1.24 0.17
CA MET A 108 -2.52 2.53 0.85
C MET A 108 -3.75 3.31 0.40
N GLY A 109 -4.73 3.39 1.30
CA GLY A 109 -5.83 4.35 1.21
C GLY A 109 -5.43 5.69 1.82
N HIS A 110 -6.33 6.67 1.73
CA HIS A 110 -6.14 7.95 2.38
C HIS A 110 -7.48 8.58 2.78
N THR A 111 -7.44 9.43 3.80
CA THR A 111 -8.60 10.25 4.19
C THR A 111 -8.97 11.25 3.09
N CYS A 112 -10.22 11.70 3.09
CA CYS A 112 -10.73 12.66 2.09
C CYS A 112 -10.53 12.18 0.63
N CYS A 113 -10.68 10.87 0.39
CA CYS A 113 -10.53 10.29 -0.94
C CYS A 113 -11.70 10.65 -1.86
N GLY A 114 -11.42 11.38 -2.94
CA GLY A 114 -12.44 11.82 -3.90
C GLY A 114 -13.18 10.66 -4.57
N GLY A 115 -12.50 9.56 -4.88
CA GLY A 115 -13.12 8.37 -5.46
C GLY A 115 -14.05 7.64 -4.48
N VAL A 116 -13.66 7.55 -3.20
CA VAL A 116 -14.51 6.96 -2.16
C VAL A 116 -15.73 7.84 -1.90
N LYS A 117 -15.54 9.16 -1.81
CA LYS A 117 -16.64 10.12 -1.67
C LYS A 117 -17.62 10.06 -2.85
N ALA A 118 -17.10 9.97 -4.07
CA ALA A 118 -17.91 9.78 -5.27
C ALA A 118 -18.70 8.46 -5.25
N ALA A 119 -18.12 7.38 -4.73
CA ALA A 119 -18.81 6.09 -4.64
C ALA A 119 -19.98 6.10 -3.64
N MET A 120 -19.93 6.95 -2.61
CA MET A 120 -21.03 7.13 -1.66
C MET A 120 -22.17 8.00 -2.22
N ALA A 121 -21.87 8.87 -3.19
CA ALA A 121 -22.89 9.72 -3.79
C ALA A 121 -23.87 8.90 -4.65
N GLN A 122 -25.12 9.37 -4.69
CA GLN A 122 -26.15 8.82 -5.57
C GLN A 122 -25.96 9.27 -7.02
N ASP A 123 -25.42 10.48 -7.21
CA ASP A 123 -25.16 11.02 -8.54
C ASP A 123 -24.11 10.19 -9.26
N SER A 124 -24.40 9.87 -10.53
CA SER A 124 -23.43 9.23 -11.43
C SER A 124 -22.25 10.17 -11.65
N VAL A 125 -21.03 9.61 -11.55
CA VAL A 125 -19.81 10.32 -11.99
C VAL A 125 -19.54 10.16 -13.48
N GLY A 126 -20.25 9.25 -14.14
CA GLY A 126 -20.32 9.09 -15.59
C GLY A 126 -19.59 7.86 -16.12
N GLY A 127 -20.33 7.03 -16.87
CA GLY A 127 -19.79 6.01 -17.76
C GLY A 127 -18.97 4.93 -17.07
N LEU A 128 -17.73 4.71 -17.53
CA LEU A 128 -16.85 3.66 -17.04
C LEU A 128 -16.41 3.87 -15.58
N LEU A 129 -16.43 5.11 -15.09
CA LEU A 129 -16.02 5.39 -13.72
C LEU A 129 -17.04 4.88 -12.71
N ASP A 130 -18.34 4.90 -13.02
CA ASP A 130 -19.36 4.28 -12.17
C ASP A 130 -19.15 2.77 -12.04
N LEU A 131 -18.79 2.10 -13.15
CA LEU A 131 -18.45 0.67 -13.14
C LEU A 131 -17.22 0.37 -12.28
N TRP A 132 -16.21 1.24 -12.34
CA TRP A 132 -15.02 1.12 -11.51
C TRP A 132 -15.35 1.28 -10.02
N LEU A 133 -16.12 2.31 -9.66
CA LEU A 133 -16.49 2.62 -8.28
C LEU A 133 -17.49 1.62 -7.66
N ASN A 134 -18.17 0.80 -8.45
CA ASN A 134 -19.05 -0.27 -7.94
C ASN A 134 -18.35 -1.19 -6.93
N GLN A 135 -17.03 -1.40 -7.05
CA GLN A 135 -16.29 -2.20 -6.08
C GLN A 135 -16.30 -1.59 -4.68
N ILE A 136 -16.30 -0.25 -4.59
CA ILE A 136 -16.43 0.48 -3.32
C ILE A 136 -17.88 0.44 -2.84
N LYS A 137 -18.85 0.56 -3.75
CA LYS A 137 -20.28 0.46 -3.42
C LYS A 137 -20.63 -0.90 -2.82
N LEU A 138 -20.02 -1.99 -3.28
CA LEU A 138 -20.16 -3.31 -2.67
C LEU A 138 -19.60 -3.37 -1.24
N VAL A 139 -18.49 -2.67 -0.97
CA VAL A 139 -17.96 -2.55 0.40
C VAL A 139 -18.91 -1.72 1.27
N TYR A 140 -19.46 -0.63 0.72
CA TYR A 140 -20.47 0.18 1.40
C TYR A 140 -21.70 -0.65 1.78
N GLU A 141 -22.31 -1.32 0.81
CA GLU A 141 -23.52 -2.14 1.01
C GLU A 141 -23.32 -3.19 2.10
N LYS A 142 -22.17 -3.87 2.11
CA LYS A 142 -21.84 -4.88 3.12
C LYS A 142 -21.70 -4.31 4.54
N HIS A 143 -21.33 -3.04 4.67
CA HIS A 143 -21.01 -2.40 5.94
C HIS A 143 -21.90 -1.18 6.23
N ALA A 144 -23.07 -1.10 5.60
CA ALA A 144 -23.94 0.07 5.63
C ALA A 144 -24.31 0.49 7.06
N ASP A 145 -24.70 -0.46 7.91
CA ASP A 145 -25.07 -0.17 9.31
C ASP A 145 -23.96 0.53 10.09
N LEU A 146 -22.70 0.12 9.89
CA LEU A 146 -21.55 0.75 10.54
C LEU A 146 -21.28 2.14 9.97
N ILE A 147 -21.32 2.29 8.65
CA ILE A 147 -21.03 3.56 7.99
C ILE A 147 -22.11 4.59 8.35
N GLU A 148 -23.38 4.22 8.31
CA GLU A 148 -24.51 5.11 8.64
C GLU A 148 -24.63 5.43 10.13
N SER A 149 -23.86 4.76 11.00
CA SER A 149 -23.77 5.13 12.41
C SER A 149 -23.01 6.44 12.66
N PHE A 150 -22.20 6.88 11.70
CA PHE A 150 -21.49 8.17 11.76
C PHE A 150 -22.39 9.30 11.26
N VAL A 151 -22.39 10.44 11.97
CA VAL A 151 -23.18 11.62 11.60
C VAL A 151 -22.47 12.49 10.56
N ASP A 152 -21.15 12.69 10.72
CA ASP A 152 -20.37 13.51 9.80
C ASP A 152 -20.02 12.75 8.52
N GLU A 153 -20.21 13.39 7.38
CA GLU A 153 -19.95 12.78 6.07
C GLU A 153 -18.46 12.47 5.83
N ASN A 154 -17.53 13.26 6.38
CA ASN A 154 -16.11 12.93 6.28
C ASN A 154 -15.76 11.72 7.15
N ASP A 155 -16.38 11.57 8.31
CA ASP A 155 -16.22 10.37 9.13
C ASP A 155 -16.75 9.12 8.43
N LYS A 156 -17.89 9.22 7.73
CA LYS A 156 -18.37 8.13 6.85
C LYS A 156 -17.38 7.80 5.75
N VAL A 157 -16.85 8.81 5.05
CA VAL A 157 -15.81 8.62 4.01
C VAL A 157 -14.55 7.99 4.59
N ASN A 158 -14.12 8.41 5.78
CA ASN A 158 -12.94 7.85 6.45
C ASN A 158 -13.16 6.39 6.85
N CYS A 159 -14.33 6.07 7.40
CA CYS A 159 -14.74 4.71 7.72
C CYS A 159 -14.74 3.82 6.47
N LEU A 160 -15.41 4.26 5.40
CA LEU A 160 -15.44 3.53 4.13
C LEU A 160 -14.05 3.41 3.50
N SER A 161 -13.18 4.42 3.61
CA SER A 161 -11.81 4.36 3.11
C SER A 161 -11.00 3.26 3.81
N GLN A 162 -11.14 3.14 5.13
CA GLN A 162 -10.52 2.07 5.90
C GLN A 162 -11.08 0.68 5.53
N LEU A 163 -12.40 0.56 5.41
CA LEU A 163 -13.05 -0.68 5.00
C LEU A 163 -12.65 -1.09 3.57
N ASN A 164 -12.50 -0.12 2.67
CA ASN A 164 -12.03 -0.34 1.31
C ASN A 164 -10.60 -0.91 1.31
N VAL A 165 -9.67 -0.31 2.07
CA VAL A 165 -8.30 -0.83 2.19
C VAL A 165 -8.31 -2.28 2.67
N ARG A 166 -9.08 -2.59 3.74
CA ARG A 166 -9.23 -3.96 4.24
C ARG A 166 -9.77 -4.91 3.17
N ALA A 167 -10.82 -4.52 2.45
CA ALA A 167 -11.39 -5.32 1.37
C ALA A 167 -10.38 -5.60 0.25
N GLN A 168 -9.56 -4.61 -0.12
CA GLN A 168 -8.53 -4.74 -1.14
C GLN A 168 -7.38 -5.64 -0.69
N VAL A 169 -6.95 -5.56 0.57
CA VAL A 169 -5.99 -6.52 1.16
C VAL A 169 -6.52 -7.96 1.00
N MET A 170 -7.80 -8.19 1.31
CA MET A 170 -8.42 -9.50 1.12
C MET A 170 -8.44 -9.96 -0.34
N ASN A 171 -8.60 -9.04 -1.29
CA ASN A 171 -8.56 -9.36 -2.72
C ASN A 171 -7.15 -9.78 -3.17
N ILE A 172 -6.10 -9.18 -2.60
CA ILE A 172 -4.71 -9.60 -2.86
C ILE A 172 -4.47 -11.01 -2.33
N TRP A 173 -5.02 -11.39 -1.16
CA TRP A 173 -4.87 -12.77 -0.67
C TRP A 173 -5.59 -13.80 -1.54
N LYS A 174 -6.70 -13.42 -2.17
CA LYS A 174 -7.40 -14.26 -3.15
C LYS A 174 -6.67 -14.35 -4.49
N ASN A 175 -5.65 -13.52 -4.71
CA ASN A 175 -4.94 -13.47 -5.97
C ASN A 175 -4.14 -14.76 -6.22
N PRO A 176 -4.32 -15.43 -7.38
CA PRO A 176 -3.61 -16.67 -7.69
C PRO A 176 -2.07 -16.53 -7.68
N ILE A 177 -1.53 -15.38 -8.07
CA ILE A 177 -0.07 -15.11 -8.08
C ILE A 177 0.47 -15.19 -6.65
N VAL A 178 -0.20 -14.50 -5.73
CA VAL A 178 0.16 -14.43 -4.30
C VAL A 178 0.05 -15.82 -3.66
N GLN A 179 -1.06 -16.52 -3.90
CA GLN A 179 -1.24 -17.87 -3.34
C GLN A 179 -0.23 -18.89 -3.89
N LYS A 180 0.14 -18.77 -5.16
CA LYS A 180 1.18 -19.61 -5.77
C LYS A 180 2.54 -19.33 -5.15
N ALA A 181 2.87 -18.06 -4.87
CA ALA A 181 4.09 -17.70 -4.17
C ALA A 181 4.15 -18.32 -2.76
N TRP A 182 3.04 -18.25 -2.00
CA TRP A 182 2.92 -18.93 -0.71
C TRP A 182 3.17 -20.43 -0.81
N GLN A 183 2.55 -21.13 -1.77
CA GLN A 183 2.76 -22.58 -1.94
C GLN A 183 4.18 -22.97 -2.34
N LYS A 184 4.87 -22.10 -3.08
CA LYS A 184 6.29 -22.26 -3.42
C LYS A 184 7.23 -21.97 -2.24
N GLY A 185 6.70 -21.48 -1.12
CA GLY A 185 7.50 -21.15 0.06
C GLY A 185 8.15 -19.76 -0.01
N ASN A 186 7.63 -18.87 -0.86
CA ASN A 186 8.00 -17.46 -0.95
C ASN A 186 6.87 -16.63 -0.32
N PRO A 187 6.91 -16.42 1.02
CA PRO A 187 5.81 -15.77 1.72
C PRO A 187 5.71 -14.29 1.37
N VAL A 188 4.56 -13.87 0.83
CA VAL A 188 4.23 -12.46 0.60
C VAL A 188 3.32 -11.97 1.73
N MET A 189 3.70 -10.88 2.39
CA MET A 189 2.87 -10.18 3.35
C MET A 189 2.09 -9.08 2.66
N VAL A 190 0.86 -8.86 3.11
CA VAL A 190 0.00 -7.80 2.59
C VAL A 190 -0.46 -6.94 3.75
N HIS A 191 -0.20 -5.64 3.63
CA HIS A 191 -0.43 -4.63 4.66
C HIS A 191 -1.48 -3.64 4.18
N GLY A 192 -2.30 -3.14 5.11
CA GLY A 192 -3.26 -2.07 4.84
C GLY A 192 -2.82 -0.79 5.53
N TRP A 193 -2.60 0.28 4.78
CA TRP A 193 -2.23 1.59 5.31
C TRP A 193 -3.34 2.61 5.02
N LEU A 194 -3.51 3.56 5.94
CA LEU A 194 -4.34 4.74 5.75
C LEU A 194 -3.49 5.99 5.97
N PHE A 195 -3.26 6.75 4.90
CA PHE A 195 -2.62 8.06 4.99
C PHE A 195 -3.64 9.14 5.40
N ARG A 196 -3.40 9.80 6.53
CA ARG A 196 -4.22 10.91 7.03
C ARG A 196 -3.72 12.21 6.44
N VAL A 197 -4.35 12.66 5.36
CA VAL A 197 -3.96 13.87 4.61
C VAL A 197 -3.91 15.10 5.52
N GLU A 198 -4.79 15.17 6.51
CA GLU A 198 -4.90 16.27 7.47
C GLU A 198 -3.76 16.34 8.50
N THR A 199 -3.06 15.23 8.76
CA THR A 199 -1.96 15.18 9.76
C THR A 199 -0.60 14.82 9.17
N GLY A 200 -0.56 14.21 7.98
CA GLY A 200 0.65 13.67 7.37
C GLY A 200 1.04 12.28 7.88
N TYR A 201 0.33 11.70 8.87
CA TYR A 201 0.65 10.39 9.40
C TYR A 201 0.07 9.24 8.57
N ILE A 202 0.83 8.15 8.47
CA ILE A 202 0.36 6.86 7.98
C ILE A 202 -0.04 6.00 9.17
N GLU A 203 -1.28 5.52 9.17
CA GLU A 203 -1.79 4.56 10.13
C GLU A 203 -1.79 3.15 9.51
N GLU A 204 -1.15 2.20 10.17
CA GLU A 204 -1.25 0.79 9.79
C GLU A 204 -2.55 0.20 10.33
N LEU A 205 -3.40 -0.25 9.41
CA LEU A 205 -4.69 -0.83 9.75
C LEU A 205 -4.53 -2.29 10.18
N LEU A 206 -5.14 -2.63 11.31
CA LEU A 206 -5.31 -4.03 11.70
C LEU A 206 -6.20 -4.74 10.68
N ILE A 207 -5.70 -5.87 10.16
CA ILE A 207 -6.44 -6.75 9.25
C ILE A 207 -6.96 -7.93 10.08
N ASP A 208 -8.28 -7.99 10.25
CA ASP A 208 -8.94 -8.86 11.23
C ASP A 208 -8.76 -10.36 10.96
N GLN A 209 -8.64 -10.75 9.68
CA GLN A 209 -8.29 -12.11 9.30
C GLN A 209 -6.77 -12.19 9.32
N GLN A 210 -6.15 -12.87 10.27
CA GLN A 210 -4.70 -12.69 10.46
C GLN A 210 -3.87 -13.52 9.48
N THR A 211 -4.50 -14.47 8.78
CA THR A 211 -3.80 -15.40 7.91
C THR A 211 -4.62 -15.86 6.70
N PRO A 212 -3.99 -16.18 5.55
CA PRO A 212 -4.64 -16.82 4.42
C PRO A 212 -5.38 -18.12 4.76
N GLU A 213 -5.03 -18.77 5.86
CA GLU A 213 -5.68 -19.98 6.37
C GLU A 213 -7.08 -19.75 6.93
N GLU A 214 -7.40 -18.53 7.37
CA GLU A 214 -8.75 -18.14 7.82
C GLU A 214 -9.68 -17.81 6.66
N MET A 215 -9.15 -17.73 5.44
CA MET A 215 -9.96 -17.54 4.25
C MET A 215 -10.87 -18.74 3.99
N CYS A 216 -12.04 -18.46 3.41
CA CYS A 216 -12.94 -19.51 2.93
C CYS A 216 -12.19 -20.49 2.02
N LYS A 217 -12.37 -21.80 2.26
CA LYS A 217 -11.68 -22.89 1.55
C LYS A 217 -11.84 -22.83 0.03
N VAL A 218 -12.93 -22.24 -0.47
CA VAL A 218 -13.17 -22.04 -1.92
C VAL A 218 -12.09 -21.14 -2.54
N TYR A 219 -11.57 -20.18 -1.77
CA TYR A 219 -10.48 -19.30 -2.20
C TYR A 219 -9.09 -19.86 -1.89
N ALA A 220 -8.95 -20.99 -1.20
CA ALA A 220 -7.67 -21.64 -0.94
C ALA A 220 -7.28 -22.53 -2.14
N LEU A 221 -6.78 -21.90 -3.21
CA LEU A 221 -6.44 -22.58 -4.45
C LEU A 221 -5.37 -23.64 -4.22
N LYS A 222 -5.39 -24.74 -4.99
CA LYS A 222 -4.36 -25.77 -4.95
C LYS A 222 -3.66 -25.79 -6.30
N PHE A 223 -2.37 -25.45 -6.33
CA PHE A 223 -1.59 -25.51 -7.56
C PHE A 223 -0.87 -26.85 -7.64
N LYS A 224 -0.85 -27.46 -8.83
CA LYS A 224 0.03 -28.60 -9.12
C LYS A 224 1.46 -28.05 -9.20
N LEU A 225 2.29 -28.35 -8.21
CA LEU A 225 3.67 -27.86 -8.18
C LEU A 225 4.49 -28.59 -9.25
N GLU A 226 5.42 -27.90 -9.91
CA GLU A 226 6.25 -28.49 -10.97
C GLU A 226 7.09 -29.69 -10.48
N SER A 227 7.40 -29.73 -9.19
CA SER A 227 8.00 -30.90 -8.53
C SER A 227 7.14 -32.17 -8.65
N GLU A 228 5.81 -32.05 -8.71
CA GLU A 228 4.89 -33.18 -8.90
C GLU A 228 4.87 -33.68 -10.36
N LYS A 229 5.25 -32.85 -11.34
CA LYS A 229 5.45 -33.28 -12.74
C LYS A 229 6.73 -34.09 -12.95
N GLN A 230 7.74 -33.91 -12.09
CA GLN A 230 8.97 -34.71 -12.12
C GLN A 230 8.88 -35.96 -11.23
N LEU A 231 8.15 -35.91 -10.10
CA LEU A 231 7.93 -37.07 -9.23
C LEU A 231 7.01 -38.15 -9.81
N SER A 232 6.18 -37.84 -10.82
CA SER A 232 5.40 -38.88 -11.53
C SER A 232 6.27 -39.83 -12.37
N LYS A 233 7.60 -39.65 -12.41
CA LYS A 233 8.57 -40.58 -13.01
C LYS A 233 9.43 -41.35 -12.01
N HIS A 234 9.45 -41.03 -10.72
CA HIS A 234 10.12 -41.84 -9.70
C HIS A 234 9.48 -41.61 -8.33
N VAL A 235 8.86 -42.66 -7.78
CA VAL A 235 8.28 -42.65 -6.43
C VAL A 235 9.34 -43.06 -5.40
N SER A 236 9.49 -42.26 -4.35
CA SER A 236 9.91 -42.69 -3.01
C SER A 236 9.26 -41.76 -1.97
N PRO A 237 8.81 -42.26 -0.79
CA PRO A 237 7.90 -41.52 0.07
C PRO A 237 8.63 -40.85 1.25
N THR A 238 8.94 -39.56 1.17
CA THR A 238 9.24 -38.76 2.37
C THR A 238 8.81 -37.31 2.20
N GLY A 239 7.90 -36.85 3.09
CA GLY A 239 7.69 -35.45 3.47
C GLY A 239 7.01 -34.55 2.42
N SER A 240 5.73 -34.23 2.63
CA SER A 240 4.98 -33.31 1.75
C SER A 240 5.51 -31.86 1.84
N PRO A 241 5.70 -31.15 0.69
CA PRO A 241 6.19 -29.76 0.66
C PRO A 241 5.28 -28.73 1.39
N LYS A 242 4.00 -29.08 1.58
CA LYS A 242 2.96 -28.18 2.13
C LYS A 242 3.22 -27.75 3.58
N ASN A 243 3.86 -28.59 4.39
CA ASN A 243 4.11 -28.27 5.80
C ASN A 243 5.24 -27.25 6.01
N ASN A 244 6.19 -27.16 5.08
CA ASN A 244 7.35 -26.27 5.23
C ASN A 244 7.04 -24.81 4.88
N ALA A 245 6.27 -24.55 3.81
CA ALA A 245 5.90 -23.19 3.44
C ALA A 245 5.01 -22.51 4.49
N LYS A 246 4.01 -23.26 5.01
CA LYS A 246 3.13 -22.83 6.10
C LYS A 246 3.92 -22.45 7.36
N LYS A 247 4.83 -23.32 7.79
CA LYS A 247 5.68 -23.06 8.96
C LYS A 247 6.57 -21.83 8.73
N ARG A 248 7.05 -21.59 7.50
CA ARG A 248 7.85 -20.41 7.15
C ARG A 248 7.03 -19.12 7.18
N PHE A 249 5.84 -19.08 6.60
CA PHE A 249 4.95 -17.91 6.65
C PHE A 249 4.56 -17.56 8.09
N GLN A 250 4.10 -18.56 8.87
CA GLN A 250 3.72 -18.35 10.27
C GLN A 250 4.91 -17.95 11.16
N ASN A 251 6.09 -18.52 10.94
CA ASN A 251 7.30 -18.11 11.66
C ASN A 251 7.72 -16.70 11.27
N MET A 252 7.59 -16.32 9.99
CA MET A 252 7.90 -14.98 9.52
C MET A 252 6.93 -13.95 10.13
N GLN A 253 5.62 -14.20 10.08
CA GLN A 253 4.62 -13.34 10.72
C GLN A 253 4.85 -13.21 12.22
N ARG A 254 5.10 -14.32 12.94
CA ARG A 254 5.41 -14.26 14.38
C ARG A 254 6.64 -13.42 14.66
N LYS A 255 7.76 -13.68 13.96
CA LYS A 255 8.98 -12.89 14.12
C LYS A 255 8.77 -11.40 13.88
N ILE A 256 7.93 -11.04 12.92
CA ILE A 256 7.64 -9.65 12.59
C ILE A 256 6.74 -9.02 13.64
N ILE A 257 5.67 -9.70 14.07
CA ILE A 257 4.78 -9.23 15.13
C ILE A 257 5.58 -9.04 16.43
N ASP A 258 6.42 -10.02 16.79
CA ASP A 258 7.26 -9.96 17.98
C ASP A 258 8.25 -8.80 17.88
N HIS A 259 8.86 -8.58 16.71
CA HIS A 259 9.78 -7.47 16.49
C HIS A 259 9.06 -6.10 16.53
N ILE A 260 7.87 -5.98 15.93
CA ILE A 260 7.05 -4.75 15.99
C ILE A 260 6.63 -4.45 17.43
N LYS A 261 6.26 -5.47 18.22
CA LYS A 261 5.95 -5.29 19.65
C LYS A 261 7.16 -4.79 20.42
N GLN A 262 8.32 -5.39 20.21
CA GLN A 262 9.58 -4.93 20.83
C GLN A 262 9.92 -3.48 20.44
N LEU A 263 9.74 -3.10 19.17
CA LEU A 263 9.97 -1.72 18.73
C LEU A 263 8.98 -0.73 19.35
N LYS A 264 7.73 -1.15 19.60
CA LYS A 264 6.73 -0.34 20.29
C LYS A 264 7.02 -0.22 21.78
N GLU A 265 7.44 -1.31 22.43
CA GLU A 265 7.84 -1.34 23.85
C GLU A 265 9.08 -0.45 24.08
N ASN A 266 10.10 -0.55 23.22
CA ASN A 266 11.30 0.29 23.31
C ASN A 266 10.99 1.79 23.06
N LYS A 267 10.05 2.11 22.16
CA LYS A 267 9.61 3.50 21.96
C LYS A 267 8.81 4.06 23.13
N ILE A 268 8.13 3.22 23.91
CA ILE A 268 7.45 3.65 25.15
C ILE A 268 8.49 3.95 26.23
N ASP A 269 9.53 3.12 26.35
CA ASP A 269 10.65 3.37 27.28
C ASP A 269 11.44 4.65 26.92
N ASP A 270 11.68 4.92 25.64
CA ASP A 270 12.35 6.14 25.17
C ASP A 270 11.48 7.39 25.43
N GLN A 271 10.14 7.30 25.28
CA GLN A 271 9.23 8.40 25.60
C GLN A 271 9.03 8.62 27.11
N GLU A 272 9.14 7.59 27.94
CA GLU A 272 9.18 7.75 29.42
C GLU A 272 10.51 8.36 29.89
N GLY A 273 11.62 8.12 29.17
CA GLY A 273 12.91 8.77 29.39
C GLY A 273 12.92 10.26 29.04
N GLU A 274 12.43 10.61 27.85
CA GLU A 274 12.33 12.02 27.41
C GLU A 274 11.35 12.84 28.25
N ASN A 275 10.22 12.26 28.68
CA ASN A 275 9.27 12.96 29.57
C ASN A 275 9.84 13.21 30.99
N LYS A 276 10.80 12.41 31.46
CA LYS A 276 11.52 12.68 32.72
C LYS A 276 12.58 13.77 32.57
N GLU A 277 13.26 13.86 31.43
CA GLU A 277 14.21 14.95 31.16
C GLU A 277 13.51 16.30 30.98
N ILE A 278 12.35 16.33 30.32
CA ILE A 278 11.55 17.55 30.17
C ILE A 278 10.91 17.97 31.51
N GLY A 279 10.49 17.02 32.35
CA GLY A 279 10.00 17.29 33.70
C GLY A 279 11.04 17.89 34.64
N GLY A 280 12.32 17.45 34.53
CA GLY A 280 13.43 18.00 35.31
C GLY A 280 13.83 19.42 34.91
N PHE A 281 13.64 19.81 33.65
CA PHE A 281 13.91 21.18 33.21
C PHE A 281 12.89 22.20 33.74
N ILE A 282 11.63 21.80 33.93
CA ILE A 282 10.55 22.70 34.39
C ILE A 282 10.65 22.99 35.91
N GLU A 283 11.18 22.07 36.72
CA GLU A 283 11.39 22.31 38.16
C GLU A 283 12.61 23.20 38.47
N SER A 284 13.65 23.18 37.63
CA SER A 284 14.85 24.04 37.81
C SER A 284 14.67 25.51 37.40
N SER A 285 13.52 25.85 36.79
CA SER A 285 13.25 27.20 36.25
C SER A 285 12.36 28.07 37.16
N LYS A 286 12.03 27.60 38.37
CA LYS A 286 11.17 28.33 39.33
C LYS A 286 11.92 29.07 40.43
N ASP A 287 13.24 28.92 40.51
CA ASP A 287 14.09 29.53 41.55
C ASP A 287 15.14 30.53 41.00
N LEU A 288 14.85 31.19 39.87
CA LEU A 288 15.64 32.32 39.34
C LEU A 288 14.76 33.52 38.99
#